data_AF-A0A5N7BFH1-F1
#
_entry.id   AF-A0A5N7BFH1-F1
#
_cell.length_a   1.000
_cell.length_b   1.000
_cell.length_c   1.000
_cell.angle_alpha   90.00
_cell.angle_beta   90.00
_cell.angle_gamma   90.00
#
_symmetry.space_group_name_H-M   'P 1'
#
loop_
_entity.id
_entity.type
_entity.pdbx_description
1 polymer ?
#
loop_
_entity_poly.entity_id
_entity_poly.type
_entity_poly.pdbx_seq_one_letter_code
_entity_poly.pdbx_strand_id
1 'polypeptide(L)'
;MDTHNPPRKILMVVTVGGFTHAAPVLEVGKVLARRGHTVDFATLEGQETWTTGYEYVNRLHLLGRGPSHEMLEAHYLRMRQWDASKGFSSVMDSKYLFDSFWTQTYERLKRIIDDPATRPDLLLVDFFVDAAKDMLYQYNLPIAIMYPQMPALICPCPYIPGQPGFQIDGTLTSENASIWSRIRNEMVMVHALPAALRWIKWTKKMRQAAGVHYKLPTPIKPNHLVLINSFFGLEVPKDLPPLVSAVGPILADEYPPLTEPYASFLAQRPKTLYLALGTHIILTHTDAAKLLRGLLTAIDRGFIDGVIWSVSQNGRRDIDPSETFTRASGKTLTFASLFNGEHPEFLFTTFAPQRAILDHPHTRIYLTHGGGSSANEGLYHGKAMLVMGFFFDQLSNVPRLVASGTAESLDKFRFTPDEVCHKVGLLAEDPTGGYRRNCTRMQRIAHVASRRKELAADLIEELIYDTEARFDGDAELRPMHLQTADMRMSAFKAKNWDLWLFGLVTFGLLPIASIVAGRWAWSERRALAQLVGALAPHRR
;
A
#
# COMPACT_ATOMS: atom_id res chain seq x y z
N MET A 1 -17.68 19.36 30.06
CA MET A 1 -16.52 18.88 29.29
C MET A 1 -16.25 17.47 29.78
N ASP A 2 -16.19 16.50 28.88
CA ASP A 2 -15.82 15.13 29.27
C ASP A 2 -14.39 15.18 29.82
N THR A 3 -14.22 14.84 31.10
CA THR A 3 -12.93 14.92 31.78
C THR A 3 -12.02 13.73 31.47
N HIS A 4 -12.54 12.72 30.78
CA HIS A 4 -11.80 11.48 30.49
C HIS A 4 -11.07 11.56 29.15
N ASN A 5 -11.67 12.23 28.14
CA ASN A 5 -11.12 12.37 26.79
C ASN A 5 -10.97 13.86 26.44
N PRO A 6 -9.90 14.52 26.90
CA PRO A 6 -9.73 15.94 26.66
C PRO A 6 -9.45 16.22 25.16
N PRO A 7 -10.02 17.28 24.58
CA PRO A 7 -9.76 17.68 23.19
C PRO A 7 -8.27 17.87 22.92
N ARG A 8 -7.88 17.52 21.69
CA ARG A 8 -6.52 17.68 21.15
C ARG A 8 -6.56 18.25 19.76
N LYS A 9 -5.48 18.91 19.35
CA LYS A 9 -5.29 19.41 18.00
C LYS A 9 -4.54 18.38 17.18
N ILE A 10 -5.18 17.88 16.13
CA ILE A 10 -4.63 16.87 15.24
C ILE A 10 -4.36 17.54 13.90
N LEU A 11 -3.13 17.46 13.42
CA LEU A 11 -2.77 17.95 12.09
C LEU A 11 -2.71 16.77 11.12
N MET A 12 -3.66 16.75 10.19
CA MET A 12 -3.66 15.81 9.09
C MET A 12 -2.78 16.34 7.95
N VAL A 13 -1.89 15.50 7.39
CA VAL A 13 -0.95 15.95 6.35
C VAL A 13 -0.94 15.00 5.17
N VAL A 14 -1.23 15.51 3.97
CA VAL A 14 -1.16 14.78 2.70
C VAL A 14 -0.58 15.70 1.64
N THR A 15 0.39 15.23 0.83
CA THR A 15 1.12 16.12 -0.11
C THR A 15 1.03 15.68 -1.57
N VAL A 16 1.39 14.44 -1.86
CA VAL A 16 1.40 13.88 -3.22
C VAL A 16 0.56 12.60 -3.28
N GLY A 17 0.31 12.07 -4.48
CA GLY A 17 -0.49 10.86 -4.69
C GLY A 17 -1.96 11.11 -5.06
N GLY A 18 -2.48 12.33 -4.82
CA GLY A 18 -3.83 12.72 -5.23
C GLY A 18 -4.90 12.47 -4.16
N PHE A 19 -6.17 12.73 -4.51
CA PHE A 19 -7.29 12.67 -3.56
C PHE A 19 -7.50 11.28 -2.95
N THR A 20 -7.09 10.20 -3.61
CA THR A 20 -7.15 8.83 -3.08
C THR A 20 -6.29 8.63 -1.82
N HIS A 21 -5.29 9.48 -1.60
CA HIS A 21 -4.48 9.52 -0.37
C HIS A 21 -5.12 10.41 0.71
N ALA A 22 -5.76 11.52 0.30
CA ALA A 22 -6.44 12.43 1.21
C ALA A 22 -7.70 11.83 1.81
N ALA A 23 -8.53 11.15 1.01
CA ALA A 23 -9.81 10.59 1.42
C ALA A 23 -9.75 9.71 2.68
N PRO A 24 -8.88 8.68 2.80
CA PRO A 24 -8.82 7.86 4.02
C PRO A 24 -8.34 8.63 5.26
N VAL A 25 -7.44 9.61 5.09
CA VAL A 25 -6.99 10.47 6.19
C VAL A 25 -8.14 11.36 6.68
N LEU A 26 -8.88 11.97 5.74
CA LEU A 26 -10.06 12.79 6.05
C LEU A 26 -11.20 11.96 6.66
N GLU A 27 -11.40 10.70 6.27
CA GLU A 27 -12.41 9.86 6.91
C GLU A 27 -12.07 9.51 8.35
N VAL A 28 -10.80 9.28 8.68
CA VAL A 28 -10.35 9.12 10.08
C VAL A 28 -10.44 10.47 10.83
N GLY A 29 -10.07 11.57 10.19
CA GLY A 29 -10.25 12.93 10.72
C GLY A 29 -11.70 13.23 11.11
N LYS A 30 -12.66 12.78 10.30
CA LYS A 30 -14.11 12.92 10.59
C LYS A 30 -14.51 12.20 11.87
N VAL A 31 -13.93 11.02 12.13
CA VAL A 31 -14.16 10.27 13.38
C VAL A 31 -13.60 11.06 14.56
N LEU A 32 -12.34 11.49 14.47
CA LEU A 32 -11.66 12.24 15.54
C LEU A 32 -12.37 13.57 15.86
N ALA A 33 -12.82 14.29 14.83
CA ALA A 33 -13.58 15.52 15.01
C ALA A 33 -14.92 15.27 15.72
N ARG A 34 -15.65 14.20 15.38
CA ARG A 34 -16.88 13.79 16.09
C ARG A 34 -16.62 13.44 17.56
N ARG A 35 -15.41 12.96 17.90
CA ARG A 35 -14.97 12.68 19.28
C ARG A 35 -14.49 13.92 20.04
N GLY A 36 -14.52 15.10 19.41
CA GLY A 36 -14.25 16.39 20.06
C GLY A 36 -12.85 16.96 19.83
N HIS A 37 -12.03 16.33 18.99
CA HIS A 37 -10.72 16.87 18.61
C HIS A 37 -10.84 18.01 17.59
N THR A 38 -9.94 18.99 17.67
CA THR A 38 -9.77 19.99 16.62
C THR A 38 -8.90 19.38 15.53
N VAL A 39 -9.40 19.36 14.30
CA VAL A 39 -8.68 18.75 13.17
C VAL A 39 -8.33 19.81 12.15
N ASP A 40 -7.03 19.99 11.93
CA ASP A 40 -6.48 20.85 10.88
C ASP A 40 -5.96 19.96 9.73
N PHE A 41 -5.88 20.51 8.51
CA PHE A 41 -5.39 19.81 7.33
C PHE A 41 -4.26 20.58 6.67
N ALA A 42 -3.19 19.90 6.26
CA ALA A 42 -2.06 20.48 5.54
C ALA A 42 -1.83 19.75 4.21
N THR A 43 -1.68 20.55 3.15
CA THR A 43 -1.48 20.05 1.79
C THR A 43 -0.66 21.01 0.92
N LEU A 44 -0.41 20.66 -0.34
CA LEU A 44 0.27 21.52 -1.31
C LEU A 44 -0.71 22.47 -2.01
N GLU A 45 -0.20 23.60 -2.52
CA GLU A 45 -0.99 24.54 -3.34
C GLU A 45 -1.60 23.83 -4.56
N GLY A 46 -2.85 24.17 -4.88
CA GLY A 46 -3.63 23.54 -5.96
C GLY A 46 -4.41 22.29 -5.55
N GLN A 47 -4.36 21.90 -4.27
CA GLN A 47 -5.07 20.75 -3.69
C GLN A 47 -6.08 21.15 -2.60
N GLU A 48 -6.41 22.43 -2.50
CA GLU A 48 -7.31 23.00 -1.48
C GLU A 48 -8.70 22.37 -1.51
N THR A 49 -9.15 22.04 -2.72
CA THR A 49 -10.47 21.44 -2.97
C THR A 49 -10.64 20.06 -2.34
N TRP A 50 -9.57 19.39 -1.89
CA TRP A 50 -9.67 18.10 -1.20
C TRP A 50 -10.43 18.19 0.13
N THR A 51 -10.54 19.39 0.72
CA THR A 51 -11.33 19.61 1.96
C THR A 51 -12.80 19.91 1.68
N THR A 52 -13.22 19.99 0.41
CA THR A 52 -14.64 20.19 0.06
C THR A 52 -15.47 19.01 0.53
N GLY A 53 -16.53 19.27 1.30
CA GLY A 53 -17.36 18.22 1.92
C GLY A 53 -16.80 17.69 3.26
N TYR A 54 -15.76 18.32 3.80
CA TYR A 54 -15.16 18.01 5.10
C TYR A 54 -15.15 19.26 6.00
N GLU A 55 -16.33 19.81 6.30
CA GLU A 55 -16.51 21.09 7.01
C GLU A 55 -15.99 21.09 8.46
N TYR A 56 -15.70 19.92 9.02
CA TYR A 56 -15.08 19.81 10.33
C TYR A 56 -13.60 20.25 10.33
N VAL A 57 -12.96 20.37 9.15
CA VAL A 57 -11.57 20.84 9.03
C VAL A 57 -11.51 22.30 9.47
N ASN A 58 -10.87 22.53 10.61
CA ASN A 58 -10.83 23.83 11.27
C ASN A 58 -9.88 24.82 10.57
N ARG A 59 -8.72 24.35 10.10
CA ARG A 59 -7.76 25.17 9.37
C ARG A 59 -7.06 24.39 8.26
N LEU A 60 -6.87 25.05 7.12
CA LEU A 60 -6.07 24.57 6.00
C LEU A 60 -4.68 25.23 6.00
N HIS A 61 -3.62 24.42 5.92
CA HIS A 61 -2.23 24.87 5.83
C HIS A 61 -1.64 24.50 4.47
N LEU A 62 -1.02 25.47 3.79
CA LEU A 62 -0.32 25.23 2.54
C LEU A 62 1.18 25.06 2.77
N LEU A 63 1.72 23.90 2.37
CA LEU A 63 3.11 23.50 2.56
C LEU A 63 4.02 23.88 1.37
N GLY A 64 3.51 24.74 0.48
CA GLY A 64 4.19 25.22 -0.72
C GLY A 64 3.60 24.64 -2.01
N ARG A 65 4.24 24.96 -3.14
CA ARG A 65 3.78 24.56 -4.47
C ARG A 65 3.70 23.05 -4.63
N GLY A 66 2.62 22.59 -5.24
CA GLY A 66 2.46 21.21 -5.70
C GLY A 66 3.26 20.90 -6.96
N PRO A 67 3.36 19.61 -7.35
CA PRO A 67 3.90 19.23 -8.65
C PRO A 67 3.06 19.83 -9.79
N SER A 68 3.72 20.34 -10.83
CA SER A 68 3.01 20.85 -12.01
C SER A 68 2.32 19.73 -12.78
N HIS A 69 1.37 20.09 -13.64
CA HIS A 69 0.71 19.13 -14.52
C HIS A 69 1.72 18.35 -15.38
N GLU A 70 2.71 19.04 -15.96
CA GLU A 70 3.76 18.43 -16.78
C GLU A 70 4.61 17.42 -15.98
N MET A 71 4.96 17.73 -14.72
CA MET A 71 5.71 16.82 -13.85
C MET A 71 4.91 15.55 -13.56
N LEU A 72 3.62 15.69 -13.24
CA LEU A 72 2.72 14.56 -13.00
C LEU A 72 2.51 13.74 -14.27
N GLU A 73 2.35 14.39 -15.42
CA GLU A 73 2.20 13.72 -16.71
C GLU A 73 3.44 12.91 -17.07
N ALA A 74 4.64 13.51 -16.98
CA ALA A 74 5.91 12.83 -17.23
C ALA A 74 6.11 11.64 -16.27
N HIS A 75 5.66 11.78 -15.03
CA HIS A 75 5.60 10.68 -14.08
C HIS A 75 4.69 9.54 -14.59
N TYR A 76 3.43 9.81 -14.93
CA TYR A 76 2.48 8.76 -15.33
C TYR A 76 2.87 8.06 -16.64
N LEU A 77 3.38 8.80 -17.63
CA LEU A 77 3.87 8.20 -18.88
C LEU A 77 5.04 7.24 -18.66
N ARG A 78 5.94 7.58 -17.74
CA ARG A 78 7.05 6.72 -17.33
C ARG A 78 6.56 5.48 -16.58
N MET A 79 5.63 5.65 -15.63
CA MET A 79 5.07 4.53 -14.87
C MET A 79 4.27 3.57 -15.76
N ARG A 80 3.58 4.09 -16.78
CA ARG A 80 2.90 3.28 -17.80
C ARG A 80 3.85 2.26 -18.44
N GLN A 81 5.04 2.71 -18.82
CA GLN A 81 6.07 1.88 -19.47
C GLN A 81 6.84 0.97 -18.49
N TRP A 82 6.63 1.12 -17.18
CA TRP A 82 7.42 0.40 -16.19
C TRP A 82 7.14 -1.10 -16.19
N ASP A 83 8.19 -1.90 -16.32
CA ASP A 83 8.17 -3.35 -16.15
C ASP A 83 8.90 -3.71 -14.85
N ALA A 84 8.14 -4.06 -13.81
CA ALA A 84 8.69 -4.37 -12.50
C ALA A 84 9.63 -5.59 -12.51
N SER A 85 9.50 -6.49 -13.49
CA SER A 85 10.42 -7.64 -13.65
C SER A 85 11.85 -7.19 -14.00
N LYS A 86 12.01 -5.98 -14.53
CA LYS A 86 13.31 -5.36 -14.86
C LYS A 86 13.83 -4.46 -13.74
N GLY A 87 13.21 -4.50 -12.56
CA GLY A 87 13.53 -3.65 -11.42
C GLY A 87 12.97 -2.23 -11.55
N PHE A 88 13.33 -1.34 -10.61
CA PHE A 88 12.76 0.00 -10.52
C PHE A 88 13.68 1.13 -11.04
N SER A 89 14.83 0.79 -11.64
CA SER A 89 15.81 1.78 -12.11
C SER A 89 15.23 2.77 -13.12
N SER A 90 14.35 2.32 -14.04
CA SER A 90 13.73 3.17 -15.07
C SER A 90 12.69 4.16 -14.51
N VAL A 91 12.18 3.91 -13.30
CA VAL A 91 11.18 4.76 -12.65
C VAL A 91 11.75 5.64 -11.55
N MET A 92 13.06 5.64 -11.33
CA MET A 92 13.67 6.39 -10.23
C MET A 92 13.40 7.89 -10.25
N ASP A 93 13.28 8.56 -11.41
CA ASP A 93 12.97 10.00 -11.38
C ASP A 93 11.56 10.29 -10.89
N SER A 94 10.65 9.31 -10.89
CA SER A 94 9.38 9.44 -10.16
C SER A 94 9.58 9.46 -8.65
N LYS A 95 10.51 8.66 -8.14
CA LYS A 95 10.89 8.68 -6.72
C LYS A 95 11.60 9.99 -6.37
N TYR A 96 12.53 10.45 -7.20
CA TYR A 96 13.19 11.74 -7.01
C TYR A 96 12.19 12.91 -7.03
N LEU A 97 11.23 12.88 -7.96
CA LEU A 97 10.15 13.87 -8.05
C LEU A 97 9.39 13.98 -6.73
N PHE A 98 8.81 12.89 -6.22
CA PHE A 98 8.02 12.95 -5.00
C PHE A 98 8.86 13.28 -3.76
N ASP A 99 10.08 12.75 -3.67
CA ASP A 99 10.96 13.06 -2.54
C ASP A 99 11.50 14.49 -2.56
N SER A 100 11.52 15.16 -3.72
CA SER A 100 11.97 16.55 -3.81
C SER A 100 11.08 17.52 -3.00
N PHE A 101 9.83 17.14 -2.74
CA PHE A 101 8.90 17.89 -1.89
C PHE A 101 9.22 17.75 -0.39
N TRP A 102 10.12 16.85 0.01
CA TRP A 102 10.49 16.67 1.41
C TRP A 102 11.00 17.98 2.03
N THR A 103 11.86 18.74 1.34
CA THR A 103 12.49 19.96 1.91
C THR A 103 11.46 21.01 2.30
N GLN A 104 10.55 21.38 1.38
CA GLN A 104 9.51 22.37 1.68
C GLN A 104 8.53 21.86 2.73
N THR A 105 8.17 20.57 2.68
CA THR A 105 7.26 19.93 3.63
C THR A 105 7.86 19.98 5.04
N TYR A 106 9.12 19.58 5.18
CA TYR A 106 9.88 19.63 6.43
C TYR A 106 9.95 21.04 7.01
N GLU A 107 10.35 22.04 6.22
CA GLU A 107 10.45 23.42 6.69
C GLU A 107 9.11 24.02 7.10
N ARG A 108 8.03 23.70 6.39
CA ARG A 108 6.69 24.25 6.67
C ARG A 108 6.04 23.56 7.86
N LEU A 109 6.18 22.24 8.00
CA LEU A 109 5.75 21.52 9.20
C LEU A 109 6.49 22.04 10.44
N LYS A 110 7.80 22.28 10.32
CA LYS A 110 8.59 22.87 11.41
C LYS A 110 7.99 24.20 11.90
N ARG A 111 7.65 25.11 10.98
CA ARG A 111 7.02 26.40 11.32
C ARG A 111 5.66 26.23 12.02
N ILE A 112 4.85 25.26 11.59
CA ILE A 112 3.55 24.97 12.23
C ILE A 112 3.75 24.43 13.65
N ILE A 113 4.75 23.57 13.85
CA ILE A 113 5.03 22.94 15.14
C ILE A 113 5.72 23.89 16.12
N ASP A 114 6.55 24.81 15.63
CA ASP A 114 7.26 25.83 16.42
C ASP A 114 6.32 26.95 16.92
N ASP A 115 5.19 27.19 16.24
CA ASP A 115 4.20 28.20 16.65
C ASP A 115 3.19 27.60 17.65
N PRO A 116 3.15 28.06 18.91
CA PRO A 116 2.22 27.55 19.93
C PRO A 116 0.74 27.61 19.52
N ALA A 117 0.35 28.59 18.69
CA ALA A 117 -1.03 28.72 18.24
C ALA A 117 -1.43 27.61 17.24
N THR A 118 -0.47 27.07 16.49
CA THR A 118 -0.71 26.07 15.45
C THR A 118 -0.10 24.70 15.76
N ARG A 119 0.71 24.58 16.81
CA ARG A 119 1.31 23.32 17.26
C ARG A 119 0.22 22.27 17.49
N PRO A 120 0.30 21.11 16.80
CA PRO A 120 -0.58 19.98 17.05
C PRO A 120 -0.05 19.09 18.18
N ASP A 121 -0.94 18.26 18.73
CA ASP A 121 -0.62 17.21 19.70
C ASP A 121 -0.26 15.89 19.00
N LEU A 122 -0.73 15.66 17.76
CA LEU A 122 -0.40 14.50 16.92
C LEU A 122 -0.44 14.85 15.43
N LEU A 123 0.42 14.18 14.64
CA LEU A 123 0.33 14.18 13.18
C LEU A 123 -0.32 12.89 12.64
N LEU A 124 -1.39 13.02 11.87
CA LEU A 124 -1.95 11.92 11.07
C LEU A 124 -1.56 12.15 9.60
N VAL A 125 -0.64 11.36 9.06
CA VAL A 125 -0.01 11.68 7.77
C VAL A 125 -0.15 10.56 6.76
N ASP A 126 -0.24 10.90 5.48
CA ASP A 126 -0.05 9.93 4.40
C ASP A 126 1.40 9.45 4.35
N PHE A 127 1.62 8.21 3.89
CA PHE A 127 2.95 7.59 3.84
C PHE A 127 3.98 8.31 2.95
N PHE A 128 3.57 9.16 2.01
CA PHE A 128 4.51 10.00 1.24
C PHE A 128 5.12 11.14 2.08
N VAL A 129 4.52 11.49 3.22
CA VAL A 129 4.98 12.59 4.09
C VAL A 129 6.12 12.12 5.01
N ASP A 130 7.24 11.71 4.42
CA ASP A 130 8.39 11.17 5.17
C ASP A 130 8.99 12.17 6.17
N ALA A 131 8.80 13.48 5.94
CA ALA A 131 9.18 14.56 6.85
C ALA A 131 8.52 14.46 8.24
N ALA A 132 7.38 13.75 8.37
CA ALA A 132 6.76 13.53 9.68
C ALA A 132 7.65 12.73 10.63
N LYS A 133 8.51 11.83 10.11
CA LYS A 133 9.48 11.10 10.94
C LYS A 133 10.54 12.01 11.54
N ASP A 134 10.88 13.08 10.85
CA ASP A 134 11.74 14.13 11.40
C ASP A 134 11.05 14.90 12.52
N MET A 135 9.74 15.12 12.41
CA MET A 135 8.95 15.77 13.47
C MET A 135 8.88 14.90 14.73
N LEU A 136 8.67 13.59 14.56
CA LEU A 136 8.76 12.62 15.66
C LEU A 136 10.13 12.68 16.34
N TYR A 137 11.21 12.67 15.55
CA TYR A 137 12.57 12.63 16.08
C TYR A 137 13.00 13.94 16.76
N GLN A 138 12.67 15.11 16.20
CA GLN A 138 13.11 16.41 16.73
C GLN A 138 12.23 16.95 17.85
N TYR A 139 10.93 16.72 17.77
CA TYR A 139 9.94 17.36 18.64
C TYR A 139 9.27 16.41 19.62
N ASN A 140 9.61 15.12 19.56
CA ASN A 140 8.92 14.05 20.28
C ASN A 140 7.39 14.08 20.04
N LEU A 141 6.99 14.53 18.84
CA LEU A 141 5.59 14.67 18.45
C LEU A 141 5.08 13.30 17.95
N PRO A 142 4.05 12.69 18.56
CA PRO A 142 3.57 11.38 18.13
C PRO A 142 2.96 11.47 16.72
N ILE A 143 3.21 10.43 15.92
CA ILE A 143 2.72 10.36 14.54
C ILE A 143 1.99 9.04 14.29
N ALA A 144 0.94 9.12 13.47
CA ALA A 144 0.26 8.00 12.85
C ALA A 144 0.42 8.12 11.33
N ILE A 145 0.93 7.08 10.67
CA ILE A 145 1.13 7.08 9.21
C ILE A 145 0.10 6.16 8.55
N MET A 146 -0.70 6.72 7.65
CA MET A 146 -1.66 6.03 6.82
C MET A 146 -0.98 5.47 5.57
N TYR A 147 -1.04 4.15 5.40
CA TYR A 147 -0.57 3.45 4.21
C TYR A 147 -1.75 2.91 3.40
N PRO A 148 -1.72 3.00 2.06
CA PRO A 148 -2.81 2.48 1.21
C PRO A 148 -2.87 0.94 1.16
N GLN A 149 -1.80 0.27 1.58
CA GLN A 149 -1.66 -1.18 1.63
C GLN A 149 -0.55 -1.56 2.62
N MET A 150 -0.36 -2.85 2.89
CA MET A 150 0.72 -3.32 3.76
C MET A 150 2.08 -2.72 3.32
N PRO A 151 2.81 -2.01 4.20
CA PRO A 151 4.04 -1.35 3.80
C PRO A 151 5.11 -2.34 3.33
N ALA A 152 5.79 -1.99 2.25
CA ALA A 152 7.01 -2.68 1.84
C ALA A 152 8.11 -2.45 2.89
N LEU A 153 8.99 -3.44 3.10
CA LEU A 153 10.16 -3.36 3.98
C LEU A 153 9.86 -3.20 5.50
N ILE A 154 8.59 -3.21 5.92
CA ILE A 154 8.19 -3.17 7.33
C ILE A 154 7.61 -4.52 7.75
N CYS A 155 8.06 -5.03 8.90
CA CYS A 155 7.67 -6.33 9.44
C CYS A 155 7.81 -7.46 8.38
N PRO A 156 9.02 -7.74 7.89
CA PRO A 156 9.25 -8.80 6.92
C PRO A 156 9.01 -10.17 7.55
N CYS A 157 8.50 -11.10 6.74
CA CYS A 157 8.19 -12.47 7.17
C CYS A 157 8.95 -13.47 6.29
N PRO A 158 9.67 -14.46 6.86
CA PRO A 158 10.47 -15.40 6.07
C PRO A 158 9.68 -16.22 5.03
N TYR A 159 8.38 -16.40 5.24
CA TYR A 159 7.50 -17.14 4.34
C TYR A 159 6.87 -16.26 3.25
N ILE A 160 7.07 -14.95 3.25
CA ILE A 160 6.67 -14.04 2.16
C ILE A 160 7.94 -13.73 1.35
N PRO A 161 8.14 -14.33 0.18
CA PRO A 161 9.40 -14.20 -0.56
C PRO A 161 9.55 -12.80 -1.16
N GLY A 162 10.80 -12.34 -1.24
CA GLY A 162 11.14 -11.01 -1.74
C GLY A 162 10.60 -9.90 -0.84
N GLN A 163 10.30 -8.76 -1.45
CA GLN A 163 9.66 -7.65 -0.76
C GLN A 163 8.17 -7.59 -1.12
N PRO A 164 7.25 -7.52 -0.14
CA PRO A 164 5.83 -7.27 -0.39
C PRO A 164 5.65 -6.09 -1.33
N GLY A 165 5.01 -6.30 -2.49
CA GLY A 165 4.87 -5.27 -3.53
C GLY A 165 5.80 -5.43 -4.73
N PHE A 166 6.84 -6.26 -4.61
CA PHE A 166 7.86 -6.45 -5.64
C PHE A 166 7.95 -7.89 -6.13
N GLN A 167 6.98 -8.74 -5.79
CA GLN A 167 6.94 -10.13 -6.28
C GLN A 167 6.48 -10.17 -7.74
N ILE A 168 7.41 -10.48 -8.63
CA ILE A 168 7.26 -10.28 -10.08
C ILE A 168 6.45 -11.38 -10.78
N ASP A 169 6.20 -12.52 -10.12
CA ASP A 169 5.22 -13.54 -10.52
C ASP A 169 3.89 -13.43 -9.78
N GLY A 170 3.72 -12.44 -8.91
CA GLY A 170 2.56 -12.41 -8.02
C GLY A 170 2.59 -13.50 -6.95
N THR A 171 3.76 -14.05 -6.63
CA THR A 171 3.92 -14.99 -5.51
C THR A 171 3.67 -14.27 -4.19
N LEU A 172 2.53 -14.55 -3.58
CA LEU A 172 2.13 -13.94 -2.32
C LEU A 172 2.84 -14.57 -1.11
N THR A 173 3.02 -15.90 -1.13
CA THR A 173 3.65 -16.66 -0.04
C THR A 173 4.52 -17.79 -0.60
N SER A 174 5.42 -18.30 0.22
CA SER A 174 6.29 -19.44 -0.11
C SER A 174 5.56 -20.79 -0.11
N GLU A 175 4.29 -20.83 0.31
CA GLU A 175 3.49 -22.05 0.43
C GLU A 175 3.36 -22.79 -0.91
N ASN A 176 3.12 -22.03 -1.98
CA ASN A 176 2.95 -22.56 -3.34
C ASN A 176 4.06 -22.08 -4.30
N ALA A 177 5.12 -21.48 -3.77
CA ALA A 177 6.19 -20.89 -4.57
C ALA A 177 7.27 -21.92 -4.90
N SER A 178 7.69 -21.95 -6.18
CA SER A 178 8.89 -22.69 -6.55
C SER A 178 10.15 -22.04 -5.97
N ILE A 179 11.23 -22.81 -5.82
CA ILE A 179 12.52 -22.27 -5.38
C ILE A 179 13.02 -21.16 -6.33
N TRP A 180 12.77 -21.31 -7.63
CA TRP A 180 13.16 -20.33 -8.64
C TRP A 180 12.39 -19.03 -8.51
N SER A 181 11.07 -19.10 -8.25
CA SER A 181 10.25 -17.92 -7.96
C SER A 181 10.79 -17.15 -6.75
N ARG A 182 11.08 -17.86 -5.66
CA ARG A 182 11.61 -17.28 -4.42
C ARG A 182 12.95 -16.58 -4.67
N ILE A 183 13.89 -17.24 -5.34
CA ILE A 183 15.19 -16.64 -5.71
C ILE A 183 14.99 -15.38 -6.56
N ARG A 184 14.13 -15.45 -7.57
CA ARG A 184 13.90 -14.35 -8.50
C ARG A 184 13.31 -13.12 -7.78
N ASN A 185 12.41 -13.33 -6.83
CA ASN A 185 11.80 -12.26 -6.02
C ASN A 185 12.82 -11.58 -5.10
N GLU A 186 13.81 -12.31 -4.57
CA GLU A 186 14.92 -11.70 -3.80
C GLU A 186 15.86 -10.87 -4.69
N MET A 187 16.11 -11.34 -5.92
CA MET A 187 17.03 -10.68 -6.84
C MET A 187 16.57 -9.28 -7.27
N VAL A 188 15.29 -8.93 -7.17
CA VAL A 188 14.79 -7.59 -7.51
C VAL A 188 15.54 -6.49 -6.75
N MET A 189 15.80 -6.71 -5.45
CA MET A 189 16.52 -5.75 -4.61
C MET A 189 18.00 -5.63 -4.97
N VAL A 190 18.62 -6.71 -5.44
CA VAL A 190 20.02 -6.72 -5.87
C VAL A 190 20.21 -5.87 -7.13
N HIS A 191 19.35 -6.05 -8.14
CA HIS A 191 19.40 -5.26 -9.39
C HIS A 191 19.12 -3.77 -9.15
N ALA A 192 18.33 -3.49 -8.12
CA ALA A 192 17.97 -2.16 -7.67
C ALA A 192 19.06 -1.42 -6.89
N LEU A 193 20.05 -2.14 -6.34
CA LEU A 193 21.01 -1.59 -5.38
C LEU A 193 21.77 -0.35 -5.91
N PRO A 194 22.28 -0.30 -7.16
CA PRO A 194 22.98 0.88 -7.67
C PRO A 194 22.08 2.13 -7.71
N ALA A 195 20.82 1.96 -8.10
CA ALA A 195 19.84 3.03 -8.11
C ALA A 195 19.49 3.50 -6.70
N ALA A 196 19.28 2.56 -5.77
CA ALA A 196 19.02 2.84 -4.37
C ALA A 196 20.16 3.60 -3.70
N LEU A 197 21.42 3.21 -3.95
CA LEU A 197 22.60 3.90 -3.39
C LEU A 197 22.73 5.34 -3.90
N ARG A 198 22.43 5.59 -5.18
CA ARG A 198 22.39 6.97 -5.72
C ARG A 198 21.30 7.79 -5.04
N TRP A 199 20.12 7.21 -4.88
CA TRP A 199 19.00 7.86 -4.21
C TRP A 199 19.28 8.16 -2.73
N ILE A 200 19.87 7.22 -1.98
CA ILE A 200 20.30 7.44 -0.59
C ILE A 200 21.32 8.58 -0.49
N LYS A 201 22.29 8.65 -1.42
CA LYS A 201 23.27 9.75 -1.45
C LYS A 201 22.61 11.10 -1.74
N TRP A 202 21.66 11.13 -2.69
CA TRP A 202 20.93 12.33 -3.05
C TRP A 202 20.04 12.83 -1.91
N THR A 203 19.23 11.94 -1.30
CA THR A 203 18.37 12.30 -0.15
C THR A 203 19.20 12.78 1.03
N LYS A 204 20.35 12.15 1.31
CA LYS A 204 21.28 12.62 2.34
C LYS A 204 21.76 14.05 2.08
N LYS A 205 22.16 14.37 0.84
CA LYS A 205 22.60 15.73 0.46
C LYS A 205 21.46 16.74 0.59
N MET A 206 20.27 16.39 0.10
CA MET A 206 19.06 17.22 0.21
C MET A 206 18.74 17.53 1.67
N ARG A 207 18.73 16.51 2.54
CA ARG A 207 18.49 16.66 3.98
C ARG A 207 19.54 17.53 4.66
N GLN A 208 20.83 17.34 4.33
CA GLN A 208 21.93 18.16 4.84
C GLN A 208 21.81 19.63 4.42
N ALA A 209 21.38 19.91 3.18
CA ALA A 209 21.16 21.27 2.71
C ALA A 209 20.03 21.98 3.48
N ALA A 210 19.04 21.23 3.99
CA ALA A 210 17.97 21.72 4.86
C ALA A 210 18.37 21.76 6.36
N GLY A 211 19.65 21.57 6.69
CA GLY A 211 20.16 21.59 8.06
C GLY A 211 19.95 20.30 8.87
N VAL A 212 19.52 19.19 8.23
CA VAL A 212 19.32 17.90 8.89
C VAL A 212 20.59 17.06 8.81
N HIS A 213 21.33 17.01 9.92
CA HIS A 213 22.63 16.31 10.02
C HIS A 213 22.57 14.96 10.75
N TYR A 214 21.45 14.62 11.39
CA TYR A 214 21.25 13.35 12.07
C TYR A 214 20.72 12.26 11.12
N LYS A 215 20.78 11.01 11.57
CA LYS A 215 20.18 9.85 10.88
C LYS A 215 18.92 9.43 11.61
N LEU A 216 17.84 9.24 10.87
CA LEU A 216 16.64 8.62 11.42
C LEU A 216 16.89 7.14 11.72
N PRO A 217 16.34 6.59 12.81
CA PRO A 217 16.31 5.16 13.04
C PRO A 217 15.60 4.44 11.88
N THR A 218 16.15 3.30 11.43
CA THR A 218 15.53 2.43 10.41
C THR A 218 15.21 1.05 10.99
N PRO A 219 14.30 0.96 11.98
CA PRO A 219 13.98 -0.32 12.60
C PRO A 219 13.14 -1.20 11.68
N ILE A 220 13.20 -2.53 11.91
CA ILE A 220 12.43 -3.54 11.18
C ILE A 220 10.91 -3.43 11.48
N LYS A 221 10.58 -3.01 12.71
CA LYS A 221 9.22 -2.66 13.14
C LYS A 221 9.18 -1.15 13.39
N PRO A 222 8.07 -0.45 13.12
CA PRO A 222 8.00 0.99 13.32
C PRO A 222 8.00 1.35 14.81
N ASN A 223 8.45 2.55 15.12
CA ASN A 223 8.38 3.18 16.44
C ASN A 223 7.24 4.23 16.52
N HIS A 224 6.30 4.15 15.60
CA HIS A 224 5.15 5.04 15.43
C HIS A 224 3.97 4.21 14.94
N LEU A 225 2.76 4.73 15.07
CA LEU A 225 1.56 4.03 14.64
C LEU A 225 1.49 3.98 13.12
N VAL A 226 1.25 2.79 12.58
CA VAL A 226 1.08 2.52 11.16
C VAL A 226 -0.34 1.99 10.96
N LEU A 227 -1.14 2.78 10.27
CA LEU A 227 -2.51 2.49 9.91
C LEU A 227 -2.54 2.03 8.46
N ILE A 228 -3.06 0.83 8.20
CA ILE A 228 -3.11 0.26 6.86
C ILE A 228 -4.55 0.32 6.36
N ASN A 229 -4.79 1.10 5.31
CA ASN A 229 -6.07 1.20 4.60
C ASN A 229 -6.35 -0.03 3.71
N SER A 230 -6.31 -1.20 4.34
CA SER A 230 -6.60 -2.49 3.74
C SER A 230 -7.03 -3.45 4.87
N PHE A 231 -7.30 -4.71 4.54
CA PHE A 231 -7.75 -5.71 5.49
C PHE A 231 -7.25 -7.11 5.14
N PHE A 232 -7.10 -7.96 6.16
CA PHE A 232 -6.80 -9.38 5.94
C PHE A 232 -7.95 -10.04 5.17
N GLY A 233 -7.58 -10.66 4.06
CA GLY A 233 -8.50 -11.10 3.00
C GLY A 233 -8.08 -10.51 1.66
N LEU A 234 -7.74 -9.22 1.63
CA LEU A 234 -7.00 -8.60 0.53
C LEU A 234 -5.49 -8.66 0.80
N GLU A 235 -5.05 -8.29 2.01
CA GLU A 235 -3.64 -8.43 2.40
C GLU A 235 -3.24 -9.88 2.61
N VAL A 236 -1.97 -10.17 2.33
CA VAL A 236 -1.34 -11.43 2.70
C VAL A 236 -1.26 -11.51 4.23
N PRO A 237 -1.84 -12.55 4.86
CA PRO A 237 -1.80 -12.70 6.31
C PRO A 237 -0.36 -12.76 6.83
N LYS A 238 -0.08 -11.99 7.89
CA LYS A 238 1.20 -12.03 8.61
C LYS A 238 1.07 -11.50 10.03
N ASP A 239 2.04 -11.86 10.88
CA ASP A 239 2.13 -11.33 12.24
C ASP A 239 2.52 -9.84 12.22
N LEU A 240 1.79 -9.04 13.00
CA LEU A 240 2.00 -7.61 13.13
C LEU A 240 2.24 -7.22 14.60
N PRO A 241 3.18 -6.31 14.90
CA PRO A 241 3.26 -5.70 16.22
C PRO A 241 2.06 -4.76 16.47
N PRO A 242 1.74 -4.41 17.73
CA PRO A 242 0.58 -3.56 18.05
C PRO A 242 0.58 -2.19 17.36
N LEU A 243 1.77 -1.63 17.07
CA LEU A 243 1.93 -0.39 16.31
C LEU A 243 1.55 -0.49 14.82
N VAL A 244 1.21 -1.66 14.29
CA VAL A 244 0.87 -1.86 12.87
C VAL A 244 -0.50 -2.52 12.78
N SER A 245 -1.50 -1.79 12.29
CA SER A 245 -2.89 -2.28 12.29
C SER A 245 -3.57 -2.10 10.93
N ALA A 246 -4.29 -3.14 10.50
CA ALA A 246 -5.15 -3.12 9.31
C ALA A 246 -6.53 -2.57 9.65
N VAL A 247 -6.75 -1.31 9.28
CA VAL A 247 -7.93 -0.50 9.65
C VAL A 247 -8.85 -0.18 8.46
N GLY A 248 -8.51 -0.69 7.26
CA GLY A 248 -9.33 -0.53 6.07
C GLY A 248 -10.41 -1.61 5.89
N PRO A 249 -11.23 -1.49 4.83
CA PRO A 249 -11.24 -0.40 3.86
C PRO A 249 -11.86 0.86 4.48
N ILE A 250 -11.11 1.97 4.49
CA ILE A 250 -11.59 3.27 4.95
C ILE A 250 -12.32 3.91 3.79
N LEU A 251 -13.64 3.98 3.92
CA LEU A 251 -14.55 4.54 2.93
C LEU A 251 -15.49 5.53 3.62
N ALA A 252 -15.94 6.53 2.87
CA ALA A 252 -17.03 7.40 3.30
C ALA A 252 -18.30 6.58 3.54
N ASP A 253 -19.05 6.95 4.59
CA ASP A 253 -20.33 6.26 4.87
C ASP A 253 -21.38 6.58 3.80
N GLU A 254 -21.30 7.80 3.24
CA GLU A 254 -22.19 8.31 2.21
C GLU A 254 -21.41 8.56 0.92
N TYR A 255 -22.08 8.40 -0.21
CA TYR A 255 -21.56 8.73 -1.54
C TYR A 255 -22.72 9.23 -2.41
N PRO A 256 -22.43 10.05 -3.44
CA PRO A 256 -23.48 10.59 -4.30
C PRO A 256 -24.37 9.47 -4.87
N PRO A 257 -25.70 9.67 -4.91
CA PRO A 257 -26.61 8.68 -5.47
C PRO A 257 -26.37 8.52 -6.98
N LEU A 258 -26.91 7.43 -7.53
CA LEU A 258 -26.90 7.20 -8.97
C LEU A 258 -27.83 8.20 -9.67
N THR A 259 -27.28 9.10 -10.48
CA THR A 259 -28.03 10.07 -11.28
C THR A 259 -27.99 9.73 -12.77
N GLU A 260 -28.76 10.48 -13.59
CA GLU A 260 -28.59 10.40 -15.04
C GLU A 260 -27.18 10.84 -15.47
N PRO A 261 -26.63 10.28 -16.57
CA PRO A 261 -27.23 9.26 -17.45
C PRO A 261 -27.11 7.81 -16.94
N TYR A 262 -26.49 7.59 -15.78
CA TYR A 262 -26.16 6.26 -15.27
C TYR A 262 -27.39 5.47 -14.83
N ALA A 263 -28.36 6.15 -14.21
CA ALA A 263 -29.60 5.53 -13.74
C ALA A 263 -30.36 4.85 -14.89
N SER A 264 -30.68 5.60 -15.96
CA SER A 264 -31.35 5.02 -17.13
C SER A 264 -30.50 3.97 -17.86
N PHE A 265 -29.18 4.18 -17.96
CA PHE A 265 -28.30 3.23 -18.62
C PHE A 265 -28.32 1.86 -17.92
N LEU A 266 -28.13 1.86 -16.60
CA LEU A 266 -28.09 0.64 -15.79
C LEU A 266 -29.48 -0.01 -15.67
N ALA A 267 -30.56 0.75 -15.62
CA ALA A 267 -31.92 0.20 -15.60
C ALA A 267 -32.21 -0.71 -16.82
N GLN A 268 -31.65 -0.36 -17.98
CA GLN A 268 -31.88 -1.08 -19.25
C GLN A 268 -30.87 -2.21 -19.51
N ARG A 269 -29.74 -2.26 -18.78
CA ARG A 269 -28.59 -3.14 -19.07
C ARG A 269 -28.22 -4.01 -17.86
N PRO A 270 -28.92 -5.13 -17.63
CA PRO A 270 -28.76 -5.97 -16.44
C PRO A 270 -27.39 -6.65 -16.29
N LYS A 271 -26.58 -6.72 -17.35
CA LYS A 271 -25.23 -7.31 -17.37
C LYS A 271 -24.19 -6.26 -17.74
N THR A 272 -24.16 -5.15 -17.00
CA THR A 272 -23.22 -4.05 -17.26
C THR A 272 -21.83 -4.35 -16.71
N LEU A 273 -20.81 -4.08 -17.53
CA LEU A 273 -19.41 -3.97 -17.11
C LEU A 273 -19.07 -2.49 -16.88
N TYR A 274 -18.51 -2.18 -15.71
CA TYR A 274 -17.95 -0.87 -15.42
C TYR A 274 -16.43 -0.91 -15.63
N LEU A 275 -15.90 -0.03 -16.48
CA LEU A 275 -14.49 0.10 -16.81
C LEU A 275 -13.95 1.43 -16.30
N ALA A 276 -13.08 1.36 -15.29
CA ALA A 276 -12.34 2.52 -14.78
C ALA A 276 -10.92 2.14 -14.36
N LEU A 277 -9.95 2.65 -15.11
CA LEU A 277 -8.52 2.46 -14.85
C LEU A 277 -7.92 3.58 -13.99
N GLY A 278 -8.76 4.43 -13.38
CA GLY A 278 -8.34 5.58 -12.59
C GLY A 278 -8.08 6.83 -13.44
N THR A 279 -7.84 7.95 -12.76
CA THR A 279 -7.71 9.29 -13.36
C THR A 279 -6.40 9.50 -14.12
N HIS A 280 -5.40 8.67 -13.85
CA HIS A 280 -4.01 8.89 -14.26
C HIS A 280 -3.48 7.88 -15.28
N ILE A 281 -4.26 6.86 -15.63
CA ILE A 281 -3.86 5.85 -16.60
C ILE A 281 -4.26 6.29 -18.01
N ILE A 282 -3.25 6.48 -18.85
CA ILE A 282 -3.41 6.83 -20.27
C ILE A 282 -3.11 5.57 -21.07
N LEU A 283 -4.15 4.93 -21.62
CA LEU A 283 -3.95 3.77 -22.48
C LEU A 283 -3.32 4.19 -23.82
N THR A 284 -2.51 3.31 -24.40
CA THR A 284 -2.10 3.49 -25.80
C THR A 284 -3.28 3.23 -26.72
N HIS A 285 -3.25 3.78 -27.94
CA HIS A 285 -4.23 3.45 -28.99
C HIS A 285 -4.44 1.93 -29.10
N THR A 286 -3.34 1.21 -29.25
CA THR A 286 -3.33 -0.24 -29.45
C THR A 286 -4.01 -0.98 -28.31
N ASP A 287 -3.74 -0.60 -27.05
CA ASP A 287 -4.31 -1.29 -25.90
C ASP A 287 -5.78 -0.93 -25.69
N ALA A 288 -6.17 0.32 -25.94
CA ALA A 288 -7.58 0.73 -25.96
C ALA A 288 -8.36 -0.05 -27.04
N ALA A 289 -7.80 -0.18 -28.24
CA ALA A 289 -8.41 -0.93 -29.34
C ALA A 289 -8.54 -2.42 -28.99
N LYS A 290 -7.52 -3.04 -28.37
CA LYS A 290 -7.60 -4.44 -27.92
C LYS A 290 -8.71 -4.65 -26.89
N LEU A 291 -8.79 -3.77 -25.87
CA LEU A 291 -9.83 -3.83 -24.86
C LEU A 291 -11.22 -3.71 -25.50
N LEU A 292 -11.40 -2.72 -26.38
CA LEU A 292 -12.69 -2.53 -27.05
C LEU A 292 -13.07 -3.74 -27.91
N ARG A 293 -12.14 -4.32 -28.69
CA ARG A 293 -12.41 -5.54 -29.47
C ARG A 293 -12.87 -6.71 -28.60
N GLY A 294 -12.22 -6.92 -27.46
CA GLY A 294 -12.60 -7.95 -26.49
C GLY A 294 -13.98 -7.70 -25.90
N LEU A 295 -14.29 -6.46 -25.51
CA LEU A 295 -15.58 -6.06 -24.95
C LEU A 295 -16.72 -6.17 -25.98
N LEU A 296 -16.50 -5.74 -27.23
CA LEU A 296 -17.47 -5.90 -28.31
C LEU A 296 -17.80 -7.39 -28.54
N THR A 297 -16.77 -8.24 -28.55
CA THR A 297 -16.95 -9.70 -28.67
C THR A 297 -17.72 -10.26 -27.48
N ALA A 298 -17.47 -9.78 -26.26
CA ALA A 298 -18.20 -10.19 -25.07
C ALA A 298 -19.68 -9.78 -25.10
N ILE A 299 -19.99 -8.61 -25.70
CA ILE A 299 -21.37 -8.18 -25.97
C ILE A 299 -22.01 -9.07 -27.04
N ASP A 300 -21.32 -9.32 -28.16
CA ASP A 300 -21.82 -10.18 -29.24
C ASP A 300 -22.12 -11.62 -28.76
N ARG A 301 -21.38 -12.12 -27.75
CA ARG A 301 -21.62 -13.42 -27.10
C ARG A 301 -22.66 -13.39 -25.98
N GLY A 302 -23.18 -12.22 -25.61
CA GLY A 302 -24.21 -12.06 -24.57
C GLY A 302 -23.70 -12.24 -23.13
N PHE A 303 -22.39 -12.21 -22.91
CA PHE A 303 -21.79 -12.23 -21.56
C PHE A 303 -22.09 -10.94 -20.80
N ILE A 304 -22.07 -9.81 -21.52
CA ILE A 304 -22.43 -8.48 -21.03
C ILE A 304 -23.35 -7.80 -22.05
N ASP A 305 -24.11 -6.80 -21.62
CA ASP A 305 -25.06 -6.04 -22.47
C ASP A 305 -24.85 -4.52 -22.40
N GLY A 306 -23.91 -4.07 -21.55
CA GLY A 306 -23.59 -2.67 -21.36
C GLY A 306 -22.16 -2.46 -20.89
N VAL A 307 -21.54 -1.37 -21.33
CA VAL A 307 -20.24 -0.92 -20.83
C VAL A 307 -20.31 0.54 -20.43
N ILE A 308 -20.03 0.83 -19.17
CA ILE A 308 -19.75 2.20 -18.72
C ILE A 308 -18.24 2.35 -18.67
N TRP A 309 -17.67 3.22 -19.50
CA TRP A 309 -16.23 3.49 -19.51
C TRP A 309 -15.96 4.92 -18.99
N SER A 310 -15.42 4.99 -17.77
CA SER A 310 -14.94 6.25 -17.18
C SER A 310 -13.50 6.50 -17.59
N VAL A 311 -13.28 7.45 -18.48
CA VAL A 311 -11.96 7.86 -18.97
C VAL A 311 -11.95 9.37 -19.26
N SER A 312 -11.01 10.07 -18.62
CA SER A 312 -10.84 11.53 -18.75
C SER A 312 -10.49 11.93 -20.18
N GLN A 313 -10.68 13.20 -20.53
CA GLN A 313 -10.29 13.70 -21.86
C GLN A 313 -8.80 13.45 -22.16
N ASN A 314 -7.92 13.76 -21.20
CA ASN A 314 -6.49 13.47 -21.31
C ASN A 314 -6.20 11.97 -21.45
N GLY A 315 -6.98 11.11 -20.78
CA GLY A 315 -6.86 9.65 -20.91
C GLY A 315 -7.21 9.11 -22.30
N ARG A 316 -7.93 9.89 -23.13
CA ARG A 316 -8.31 9.53 -24.50
C ARG A 316 -7.35 10.05 -25.57
N ARG A 317 -6.38 10.89 -25.21
CA ARG A 317 -5.56 11.64 -26.18
C ARG A 317 -4.71 10.77 -27.10
N ASP A 318 -4.32 9.59 -26.64
CA ASP A 318 -3.49 8.64 -27.39
C ASP A 318 -4.36 7.70 -28.24
N ILE A 319 -5.70 7.83 -28.21
CA ILE A 319 -6.64 6.97 -28.95
C ILE A 319 -6.95 7.60 -30.31
N ASP A 320 -6.75 6.85 -31.39
CA ASP A 320 -7.16 7.28 -32.73
C ASP A 320 -8.69 7.20 -32.86
N PRO A 321 -9.41 8.34 -33.01
CA PRO A 321 -10.86 8.34 -33.11
C PRO A 321 -11.39 7.64 -34.38
N SER A 322 -10.56 7.49 -35.42
CA SER A 322 -10.94 6.93 -36.72
C SER A 322 -10.85 5.40 -36.79
N GLU A 323 -10.22 4.77 -35.79
CA GLU A 323 -10.11 3.31 -35.70
C GLU A 323 -11.47 2.66 -35.82
N THR A 324 -11.58 1.70 -36.75
CA THR A 324 -12.83 1.03 -37.07
C THR A 324 -12.90 -0.36 -36.43
N PHE A 325 -14.08 -0.69 -35.93
CA PHE A 325 -14.42 -1.97 -35.32
C PHE A 325 -15.62 -2.55 -36.06
N THR A 326 -15.54 -3.82 -36.42
CA THR A 326 -16.63 -4.55 -37.09
C THR A 326 -17.24 -5.53 -36.09
N ARG A 327 -18.55 -5.42 -35.85
CA ARG A 327 -19.32 -6.33 -35.00
C ARG A 327 -19.56 -7.66 -35.72
N ALA A 328 -19.92 -8.71 -34.98
CA ALA A 328 -20.39 -9.96 -35.58
C ALA A 328 -21.62 -9.78 -36.48
N SER A 329 -22.43 -8.76 -36.23
CA SER A 329 -23.59 -8.39 -37.07
C SER A 329 -23.23 -7.72 -38.40
N GLY A 330 -21.95 -7.42 -38.64
CA GLY A 330 -21.48 -6.65 -39.79
C GLY A 330 -21.59 -5.13 -39.64
N LYS A 331 -22.22 -4.62 -38.56
CA LYS A 331 -22.23 -3.18 -38.24
C LYS A 331 -20.81 -2.71 -37.90
N THR A 332 -20.41 -1.59 -38.47
CA THR A 332 -19.14 -0.92 -38.16
C THR A 332 -19.34 0.23 -37.18
N LEU A 333 -18.33 0.48 -36.36
CA LEU A 333 -18.28 1.60 -35.42
C LEU A 333 -16.86 2.11 -35.27
N THR A 334 -16.71 3.36 -34.83
CA THR A 334 -15.42 3.98 -34.56
C THR A 334 -15.33 4.47 -33.11
N PHE A 335 -14.12 4.72 -32.61
CA PHE A 335 -13.96 5.39 -31.31
C PHE A 335 -14.69 6.74 -31.27
N ALA A 336 -14.65 7.53 -32.35
CA ALA A 336 -15.39 8.78 -32.44
C ALA A 336 -16.90 8.58 -32.21
N SER A 337 -17.52 7.62 -32.90
CA SER A 337 -18.96 7.34 -32.73
C SER A 337 -19.31 6.86 -31.32
N LEU A 338 -18.40 6.14 -30.66
CA LEU A 338 -18.56 5.72 -29.26
C LEU A 338 -18.46 6.91 -28.29
N PHE A 339 -17.50 7.81 -28.50
CA PHE A 339 -17.34 9.01 -27.67
C PHE A 339 -18.52 9.98 -27.82
N ASN A 340 -19.15 10.01 -28.99
CA ASN A 340 -20.36 10.80 -29.27
C ASN A 340 -21.65 10.16 -28.72
N GLY A 341 -21.58 8.95 -28.17
CA GLY A 341 -22.76 8.25 -27.62
C GLY A 341 -23.71 7.68 -28.68
N GLU A 342 -23.23 7.42 -29.90
CA GLU A 342 -24.05 6.90 -31.00
C GLU A 342 -24.38 5.40 -30.87
N HIS A 343 -23.75 4.71 -29.90
CA HIS A 343 -23.97 3.29 -29.63
C HIS A 343 -24.52 3.10 -28.22
N PRO A 344 -25.80 2.71 -28.09
CA PRO A 344 -26.48 2.70 -26.80
C PRO A 344 -25.84 1.72 -25.81
N GLU A 345 -25.17 0.66 -26.25
CA GLU A 345 -24.50 -0.31 -25.39
C GLU A 345 -23.26 0.25 -24.66
N PHE A 346 -22.77 1.44 -25.05
CA PHE A 346 -21.64 2.12 -24.40
C PHE A 346 -22.04 3.46 -23.78
N LEU A 347 -21.50 3.74 -22.60
CA LEU A 347 -21.55 5.04 -21.96
C LEU A 347 -20.12 5.50 -21.63
N PHE A 348 -19.60 6.46 -22.41
CA PHE A 348 -18.30 7.08 -22.16
C PHE A 348 -18.46 8.35 -21.34
N THR A 349 -17.76 8.42 -20.21
CA THR A 349 -17.81 9.58 -19.32
C THR A 349 -16.41 10.01 -18.88
N THR A 350 -16.25 11.29 -18.53
CA THR A 350 -15.00 11.84 -17.97
C THR A 350 -14.88 11.62 -16.47
N PHE A 351 -16.02 11.49 -15.77
CA PHE A 351 -16.11 11.21 -14.35
C PHE A 351 -17.37 10.39 -14.06
N ALA A 352 -17.25 9.34 -13.26
CA ALA A 352 -18.36 8.48 -12.89
C ALA A 352 -18.49 8.38 -11.36
N PRO A 353 -19.71 8.36 -10.79
CA PRO A 353 -19.93 8.10 -9.37
C PRO A 353 -19.63 6.62 -9.07
N GLN A 354 -18.35 6.27 -8.99
CA GLN A 354 -17.84 4.90 -8.99
C GLN A 354 -18.57 4.01 -7.97
N ARG A 355 -18.66 4.45 -6.70
CA ARG A 355 -19.34 3.69 -5.65
C ARG A 355 -20.82 3.46 -5.94
N ALA A 356 -21.54 4.45 -6.48
CA ALA A 356 -22.95 4.27 -6.85
C ALA A 356 -23.14 3.27 -8.01
N ILE A 357 -22.24 3.30 -9.00
CA ILE A 357 -22.25 2.32 -10.10
C ILE A 357 -21.92 0.94 -9.56
N LEU A 358 -20.89 0.82 -8.73
CA LEU A 358 -20.52 -0.44 -8.09
C LEU A 358 -21.61 -0.93 -7.15
N ASP A 359 -22.40 -0.08 -6.50
CA ASP A 359 -23.49 -0.55 -5.63
C ASP A 359 -24.66 -1.16 -6.41
N HIS A 360 -24.84 -0.74 -7.67
CA HIS A 360 -25.98 -1.15 -8.48
C HIS A 360 -25.94 -2.66 -8.84
N PRO A 361 -27.08 -3.39 -8.73
CA PRO A 361 -27.13 -4.84 -8.99
C PRO A 361 -26.89 -5.22 -10.46
N HIS A 362 -27.09 -4.29 -11.39
CA HIS A 362 -26.83 -4.52 -12.82
C HIS A 362 -25.37 -4.31 -13.22
N THR A 363 -24.55 -3.75 -12.34
CA THR A 363 -23.09 -3.75 -12.51
C THR A 363 -22.57 -5.12 -12.07
N ARG A 364 -22.12 -5.94 -13.02
CA ARG A 364 -21.71 -7.32 -12.76
C ARG A 364 -20.20 -7.48 -12.67
N ILE A 365 -19.47 -6.77 -13.54
CA ILE A 365 -18.02 -6.86 -13.63
C ILE A 365 -17.44 -5.46 -13.49
N TYR A 366 -16.40 -5.35 -12.67
CA TYR A 366 -15.59 -4.14 -12.56
C TYR A 366 -14.22 -4.38 -13.22
N LEU A 367 -14.01 -3.79 -14.38
CA LEU A 367 -12.70 -3.76 -15.02
C LEU A 367 -11.90 -2.57 -14.46
N THR A 368 -10.85 -2.89 -13.71
CA THR A 368 -10.11 -1.90 -12.94
C THR A 368 -8.61 -2.08 -13.04
N HIS A 369 -7.88 -1.02 -12.72
CA HIS A 369 -6.44 -1.06 -12.58
C HIS A 369 -5.97 -1.69 -11.26
N GLY A 370 -6.88 -1.89 -10.29
CA GLY A 370 -6.54 -2.55 -9.01
C GLY A 370 -5.80 -1.66 -8.01
N GLY A 371 -5.84 -0.33 -8.14
CA GLY A 371 -5.33 0.57 -7.11
C GLY A 371 -6.07 0.36 -5.79
N GLY A 372 -5.44 0.67 -4.65
CA GLY A 372 -5.91 0.35 -3.30
C GLY A 372 -7.36 0.75 -3.06
N SER A 373 -7.74 1.99 -3.39
CA SER A 373 -9.14 2.46 -3.30
C SER A 373 -10.08 1.65 -4.19
N SER A 374 -9.74 1.44 -5.47
CA SER A 374 -10.56 0.65 -6.40
C SER A 374 -10.72 -0.81 -5.97
N ALA A 375 -9.65 -1.44 -5.49
CA ALA A 375 -9.69 -2.81 -4.97
C ALA A 375 -10.62 -2.89 -3.74
N ASN A 376 -10.46 -1.97 -2.79
CA ASN A 376 -11.30 -1.87 -1.60
C ASN A 376 -12.78 -1.65 -1.95
N GLU A 377 -13.10 -0.72 -2.85
CA GLU A 377 -14.48 -0.44 -3.27
C GLU A 377 -15.10 -1.63 -4.03
N GLY A 378 -14.34 -2.26 -4.93
CA GLY A 378 -14.80 -3.45 -5.66
C GLY A 378 -15.16 -4.60 -4.72
N LEU A 379 -14.31 -4.86 -3.72
CA LEU A 379 -14.59 -5.87 -2.69
C LEU A 379 -15.75 -5.46 -1.78
N TYR A 380 -15.82 -4.18 -1.36
CA TYR A 380 -16.90 -3.65 -0.52
C TYR A 380 -18.28 -3.77 -1.16
N HIS A 381 -18.38 -3.60 -2.49
CA HIS A 381 -19.64 -3.80 -3.22
C HIS A 381 -19.80 -5.23 -3.79
N GLY A 382 -18.91 -6.16 -3.44
CA GLY A 382 -19.00 -7.56 -3.83
C GLY A 382 -18.96 -7.80 -5.34
N LYS A 383 -18.14 -7.05 -6.07
CA LYS A 383 -18.04 -7.16 -7.53
C LYS A 383 -16.91 -8.07 -7.97
N ALA A 384 -17.23 -8.92 -8.95
CA ALA A 384 -16.24 -9.67 -9.71
C ALA A 384 -15.40 -8.69 -10.53
N MET A 385 -14.09 -8.90 -10.56
CA MET A 385 -13.16 -7.93 -11.14
C MET A 385 -12.33 -8.51 -12.28
N LEU A 386 -12.10 -7.71 -13.31
CA LEU A 386 -11.06 -7.94 -14.31
C LEU A 386 -9.97 -6.89 -14.09
N VAL A 387 -8.80 -7.31 -13.63
CA VAL A 387 -7.81 -6.39 -13.05
C VAL A 387 -6.56 -6.31 -13.92
N MET A 388 -6.16 -5.10 -14.29
CA MET A 388 -4.93 -4.84 -15.05
C MET A 388 -4.05 -3.85 -14.30
N GLY A 389 -3.04 -4.34 -13.57
CA GLY A 389 -2.14 -3.47 -12.80
C GLY A 389 -1.10 -2.79 -13.67
N PHE A 390 -0.92 -1.47 -13.50
CA PHE A 390 0.06 -0.68 -14.24
C PHE A 390 1.30 -0.36 -13.43
N PHE A 391 1.13 0.05 -12.17
CA PHE A 391 2.24 0.51 -11.34
C PHE A 391 1.90 0.53 -9.85
N PHE A 392 2.93 0.74 -9.02
CA PHE A 392 2.80 0.87 -7.56
C PHE A 392 2.02 -0.28 -6.91
N ASP A 393 1.09 0.06 -6.03
CA ASP A 393 0.24 -0.84 -5.25
C ASP A 393 -0.64 -1.74 -6.12
N GLN A 394 -0.97 -1.30 -7.34
CA GLN A 394 -1.74 -2.10 -8.30
C GLN A 394 -1.05 -3.44 -8.60
N LEU A 395 0.29 -3.43 -8.69
CA LEU A 395 1.07 -4.64 -9.02
C LEU A 395 0.97 -5.70 -7.92
N SER A 396 0.86 -5.29 -6.65
CA SER A 396 0.61 -6.20 -5.53
C SER A 396 -0.85 -6.57 -5.37
N ASN A 397 -1.77 -5.66 -5.68
CA ASN A 397 -3.20 -5.92 -5.50
C ASN A 397 -3.77 -6.88 -6.53
N VAL A 398 -3.27 -6.87 -7.78
CA VAL A 398 -3.68 -7.84 -8.82
C VAL A 398 -3.59 -9.29 -8.33
N PRO A 399 -2.42 -9.82 -7.92
CA PRO A 399 -2.33 -11.21 -7.48
C PRO A 399 -3.12 -11.48 -6.20
N ARG A 400 -3.25 -10.51 -5.29
CA ARG A 400 -4.09 -10.62 -4.09
C ARG A 400 -5.57 -10.78 -4.42
N LEU A 401 -6.08 -9.98 -5.35
CA LEU A 401 -7.46 -10.06 -5.82
C LEU A 401 -7.74 -11.40 -6.51
N VAL A 402 -6.81 -11.87 -7.36
CA VAL A 402 -6.90 -13.20 -7.98
C VAL A 402 -6.88 -14.30 -6.92
N ALA A 403 -5.94 -14.26 -5.97
CA ALA A 403 -5.84 -15.25 -4.90
C ALA A 403 -7.06 -15.27 -3.97
N SER A 404 -7.73 -14.13 -3.79
CA SER A 404 -9.00 -14.05 -3.05
C SER A 404 -10.18 -14.72 -3.78
N GLY A 405 -9.99 -15.05 -5.07
CA GLY A 405 -10.98 -15.71 -5.92
C GLY A 405 -12.10 -14.79 -6.41
N THR A 406 -11.90 -13.47 -6.37
CA THR A 406 -12.87 -12.46 -6.82
C THR A 406 -12.51 -11.85 -8.18
N ALA A 407 -11.38 -12.23 -8.77
CA ALA A 407 -10.85 -11.55 -9.93
C ALA A 407 -10.10 -12.46 -10.91
N GLU A 408 -10.09 -11.99 -12.16
CA GLU A 408 -9.16 -12.39 -13.21
C GLU A 408 -8.16 -11.26 -13.47
N SER A 409 -6.92 -11.58 -13.84
CA SER A 409 -5.89 -10.57 -14.15
C SER A 409 -5.69 -10.40 -15.66
N LEU A 410 -5.18 -9.25 -16.10
CA LEU A 410 -4.65 -9.06 -17.44
C LEU A 410 -3.19 -8.60 -17.34
N ASP A 411 -2.32 -9.17 -18.17
CA ASP A 411 -0.96 -8.68 -18.35
C ASP A 411 -0.99 -7.47 -19.29
N LYS A 412 -0.71 -6.28 -18.74
CA LYS A 412 -0.76 -5.00 -19.48
C LYS A 412 0.10 -4.99 -20.75
N PHE A 413 1.14 -5.82 -20.84
CA PHE A 413 2.04 -5.86 -22.00
C PHE A 413 1.63 -6.89 -23.05
N ARG A 414 0.83 -7.89 -22.67
CA ARG A 414 0.65 -9.11 -23.47
C ARG A 414 -0.80 -9.51 -23.70
N PHE A 415 -1.76 -8.85 -23.05
CA PHE A 415 -3.16 -9.22 -23.18
C PHE A 415 -3.66 -9.12 -24.64
N THR A 416 -4.63 -9.96 -24.97
CA THR A 416 -5.28 -10.00 -26.29
C THR A 416 -6.78 -9.72 -26.19
N PRO A 417 -7.44 -9.33 -27.30
CA PRO A 417 -8.90 -9.20 -27.33
C PRO A 417 -9.63 -10.48 -26.93
N ASP A 418 -9.13 -11.64 -27.39
CA ASP A 418 -9.72 -12.94 -27.08
C ASP A 418 -9.62 -13.27 -25.60
N GLU A 419 -8.48 -12.96 -24.96
CA GLU A 419 -8.30 -13.13 -23.52
C GLU A 419 -9.27 -12.26 -22.72
N VAL A 420 -9.48 -11.00 -23.13
CA VAL A 420 -10.46 -10.10 -22.50
C VAL A 420 -11.86 -10.69 -22.59
N CYS A 421 -12.29 -11.11 -23.78
CA CYS A 421 -13.61 -11.73 -23.98
C CYS A 421 -13.77 -12.99 -23.13
N HIS A 422 -12.76 -13.87 -23.14
CA HIS A 422 -12.76 -15.11 -22.39
C HIS A 422 -12.90 -14.87 -20.88
N LYS A 423 -12.09 -13.98 -20.31
CA LYS A 423 -12.11 -13.66 -18.87
C LYS A 423 -13.39 -12.94 -18.45
N VAL A 424 -13.94 -12.06 -19.30
CA VAL A 424 -15.28 -11.49 -19.08
C VAL A 424 -16.34 -12.59 -19.05
N GLY A 425 -16.28 -13.56 -19.96
CA GLY A 425 -17.17 -14.73 -19.97
C GLY A 425 -17.07 -15.55 -18.69
N LEU A 426 -15.86 -15.89 -18.23
CA LEU A 426 -15.63 -16.62 -16.98
C LEU A 426 -16.27 -15.93 -15.77
N LEU A 427 -16.07 -14.61 -15.65
CA LEU A 427 -16.62 -13.82 -14.54
C LEU A 427 -18.15 -13.66 -14.64
N ALA A 428 -18.68 -13.53 -15.86
CA ALA A 428 -20.11 -13.34 -16.10
C ALA A 428 -20.92 -14.62 -15.87
N GLU A 429 -20.43 -15.74 -16.39
CA GLU A 429 -21.11 -17.04 -16.32
C GLU A 429 -20.89 -17.74 -14.98
N ASP A 430 -19.70 -17.56 -14.37
CA ASP A 430 -19.30 -18.16 -13.10
C ASP A 430 -19.67 -19.66 -13.02
N PRO A 431 -19.14 -20.51 -13.92
CA PRO A 431 -19.61 -21.88 -14.12
C PRO A 431 -19.53 -22.76 -12.87
N THR A 432 -18.62 -22.45 -11.94
CA THR A 432 -18.46 -23.18 -10.66
C THR A 432 -19.20 -22.53 -9.49
N GLY A 433 -19.78 -21.35 -9.70
CA GLY A 433 -20.30 -20.47 -8.65
C GLY A 433 -19.22 -19.89 -7.72
N GLY A 434 -17.93 -20.06 -8.07
CA GLY A 434 -16.80 -19.68 -7.25
C GLY A 434 -16.64 -18.17 -7.09
N TYR A 435 -16.81 -17.41 -8.18
CA TYR A 435 -16.66 -15.95 -8.14
C TYR A 435 -17.75 -15.34 -7.27
N ARG A 436 -19.02 -15.74 -7.43
CA ARG A 436 -20.13 -15.24 -6.61
C ARG A 436 -19.93 -15.57 -5.13
N ARG A 437 -19.51 -16.79 -4.79
CA ARG A 437 -19.22 -17.18 -3.40
C ARG A 437 -18.11 -16.33 -2.79
N ASN A 438 -17.01 -16.15 -3.51
CA ASN A 438 -15.86 -15.38 -3.03
C ASN A 438 -16.15 -13.89 -2.93
N CYS A 439 -16.86 -13.31 -3.91
CA CYS A 439 -17.28 -11.91 -3.86
C CYS A 439 -18.20 -11.66 -2.66
N THR A 440 -19.16 -12.55 -2.40
CA THR A 440 -20.02 -12.47 -1.20
C THR A 440 -19.22 -12.57 0.10
N ARG A 441 -18.26 -13.50 0.17
CA ARG A 441 -17.38 -13.67 1.33
C ARG A 441 -16.57 -12.40 1.59
N MET A 442 -15.92 -11.88 0.56
CA MET A 442 -15.07 -10.70 0.66
C MET A 442 -15.86 -9.42 0.93
N GLN A 443 -17.06 -9.28 0.35
CA GLN A 443 -17.99 -8.21 0.65
C GLN A 443 -18.33 -8.14 2.13
N ARG A 444 -18.73 -9.26 2.73
CA ARG A 444 -19.06 -9.33 4.16
C ARG A 444 -17.87 -8.98 5.05
N ILE A 445 -16.68 -9.47 4.69
CA ILE A 445 -15.44 -9.13 5.41
C ILE A 445 -15.14 -7.63 5.29
N ALA A 446 -15.24 -7.07 4.09
CA ALA A 446 -15.00 -5.65 3.83
C ALA A 446 -15.97 -4.75 4.61
N HIS A 447 -17.26 -5.08 4.68
CA HIS A 447 -18.24 -4.33 5.50
C HIS A 447 -17.96 -4.38 7.00
N VAL A 448 -17.47 -5.50 7.52
CA VAL A 448 -17.06 -5.59 8.93
C VAL A 448 -15.79 -4.78 9.15
N ALA A 449 -14.82 -4.91 8.24
CA ALA A 449 -13.54 -4.24 8.33
C ALA A 449 -13.64 -2.72 8.14
N SER A 450 -14.60 -2.21 7.35
CA SER A 450 -14.75 -0.76 7.11
C SER A 450 -15.10 0.04 8.36
N ARG A 451 -15.64 -0.63 9.39
CA ARG A 451 -15.90 -0.03 10.71
C ARG A 451 -14.62 0.28 11.47
N ARG A 452 -13.48 -0.29 11.08
CA ARG A 452 -12.17 -0.10 11.75
C ARG A 452 -11.57 1.28 11.54
N LYS A 453 -12.21 2.18 10.79
CA LYS A 453 -11.91 3.62 10.90
C LYS A 453 -12.15 4.17 12.30
N GLU A 454 -13.07 3.56 13.07
CA GLU A 454 -13.24 3.83 14.50
C GLU A 454 -12.04 3.29 15.30
N LEU A 455 -11.58 2.06 15.00
CA LEU A 455 -10.35 1.50 15.60
C LEU A 455 -9.12 2.36 15.29
N ALA A 456 -9.03 2.95 14.10
CA ALA A 456 -7.95 3.88 13.76
C ALA A 456 -7.96 5.09 14.70
N ALA A 457 -9.13 5.65 15.01
CA ALA A 457 -9.27 6.72 15.98
C ALA A 457 -8.93 6.24 17.42
N ASP A 458 -9.38 5.05 17.82
CA ASP A 458 -9.06 4.46 19.13
C ASP A 458 -7.53 4.35 19.32
N LEU A 459 -6.82 3.83 18.31
CA LEU A 459 -5.36 3.68 18.35
C LEU A 459 -4.62 5.03 18.35
N ILE A 460 -5.19 6.04 17.70
CA ILE A 460 -4.65 7.42 17.70
C ILE A 460 -4.79 8.03 19.10
N GLU A 461 -5.97 7.92 19.72
CA GLU A 461 -6.24 8.40 21.08
C GLU A 461 -5.34 7.68 22.10
N GLU A 462 -5.22 6.35 22.00
CA GLU A 462 -4.32 5.55 22.85
C GLU A 462 -2.86 6.00 22.73
N LEU A 463 -2.38 6.29 21.51
CA LEU A 463 -1.03 6.81 21.28
C LEU A 463 -0.82 8.20 21.91
N ILE A 464 -1.82 9.09 21.78
CA ILE A 464 -1.77 10.44 22.37
C ILE A 464 -1.65 10.34 23.89
N TYR A 465 -2.55 9.59 24.52
CA TYR A 465 -2.61 9.48 25.98
C TYR A 465 -1.36 8.80 26.57
N ASP A 466 -0.85 7.75 25.90
CA ASP A 466 0.44 7.15 26.27
C ASP A 466 1.56 8.17 26.19
N THR A 467 1.64 8.93 25.09
CA THR A 467 2.72 9.91 24.89
C THR A 467 2.71 11.01 25.95
N GLU A 468 1.54 11.52 26.34
CA GLU A 468 1.41 12.55 27.37
C GLU A 468 1.90 12.10 28.75
N ALA A 469 1.62 10.85 29.13
CA ALA A 469 1.93 10.32 30.46
C ALA A 469 3.23 9.50 30.53
N ARG A 470 3.88 9.28 29.38
CA ARG A 470 5.12 8.50 29.28
C ARG A 470 6.38 9.33 29.47
N PHE A 471 6.31 10.65 29.32
CA PHE A 471 7.46 11.53 29.46
C PHE A 471 7.34 12.47 30.68
N ASP A 472 8.46 12.71 31.35
CA ASP A 472 8.65 13.83 32.29
C ASP A 472 9.73 14.75 31.72
N GLY A 473 9.32 15.85 31.10
CA GLY A 473 10.18 16.63 30.21
C GLY A 473 10.70 15.77 29.06
N ASP A 474 12.02 15.66 28.92
CA ASP A 474 12.68 14.84 27.89
C ASP A 474 12.93 13.38 28.34
N ALA A 475 12.65 13.05 29.61
CA ALA A 475 12.92 11.71 30.15
C ALA A 475 11.74 10.76 29.88
N GLU A 476 12.01 9.67 29.15
CA GLU A 476 11.04 8.58 28.98
C GLU A 476 10.95 7.76 30.28
N LEU A 477 9.79 7.79 30.94
CA LEU A 477 9.55 7.13 32.24
C LEU A 477 9.35 5.63 32.10
N ARG A 478 8.82 5.18 30.96
CA ARG A 478 8.50 3.77 30.68
C ARG A 478 8.50 3.55 29.17
N PRO A 479 8.76 2.33 28.67
CA PRO A 479 8.61 2.06 27.25
C PRO A 479 7.15 2.21 26.79
N MET A 480 6.94 2.66 25.56
CA MET A 480 5.63 2.67 24.90
C MET A 480 4.99 1.26 24.95
N HIS A 481 3.76 1.17 25.42
CA HIS A 481 3.10 -0.13 25.63
C HIS A 481 2.78 -0.86 24.31
N LEU A 482 2.57 -0.13 23.21
CA LEU A 482 2.37 -0.70 21.85
C LEU A 482 3.68 -1.23 21.22
N GLN A 483 4.84 -0.94 21.83
CA GLN A 483 6.13 -1.38 21.31
C GLN A 483 6.51 -2.76 21.87
N THR A 484 6.87 -3.69 20.97
CA THR A 484 7.31 -5.04 21.36
C THR A 484 8.71 -5.03 21.98
N ALA A 485 8.99 -5.96 22.90
CA ALA A 485 10.24 -5.94 23.68
C ALA A 485 11.52 -6.08 22.84
N ASP A 486 11.48 -6.75 21.68
CA ASP A 486 12.61 -6.90 20.76
C ASP A 486 13.10 -5.57 20.18
N MET A 487 12.25 -4.54 20.15
CA MET A 487 12.60 -3.19 19.68
C MET A 487 13.49 -2.41 20.66
N ARG A 488 13.52 -2.84 21.92
CA ARG A 488 14.22 -2.19 23.03
C ARG A 488 15.38 -3.05 23.56
N MET A 489 15.83 -4.04 22.78
CA MET A 489 17.00 -4.87 23.12
C MET A 489 17.87 -5.13 21.89
N SER A 490 19.10 -5.61 22.11
CA SER A 490 20.01 -5.96 21.02
C SER A 490 19.49 -7.15 20.21
N ALA A 491 19.82 -7.19 18.91
CA ALA A 491 19.45 -8.31 18.05
C ALA A 491 19.98 -9.67 18.55
N PHE A 492 21.13 -9.65 19.25
CA PHE A 492 21.74 -10.83 19.86
C PHE A 492 20.82 -11.44 20.92
N LYS A 493 20.24 -10.60 21.79
CA LYS A 493 19.28 -11.03 22.82
C LYS A 493 17.89 -11.32 22.25
N ALA A 494 17.39 -10.46 21.36
CA ALA A 494 16.06 -10.63 20.76
C ALA A 494 15.90 -11.95 19.98
N LYS A 495 16.99 -12.45 19.37
CA LYS A 495 17.03 -13.71 18.63
C LYS A 495 17.58 -14.88 19.45
N ASN A 496 17.82 -14.69 20.75
CA ASN A 496 18.43 -15.67 21.65
C ASN A 496 19.79 -16.19 21.17
N TRP A 497 20.53 -15.41 20.38
CA TRP A 497 21.84 -15.82 19.85
C TRP A 497 22.88 -15.97 20.97
N ASP A 498 22.73 -15.24 22.07
CA ASP A 498 23.45 -15.46 23.33
C ASP A 498 23.21 -16.86 23.89
N LEU A 499 21.95 -17.30 23.97
CA LEU A 499 21.58 -18.63 24.46
C LEU A 499 22.07 -19.73 23.50
N TRP A 500 21.94 -19.53 22.19
CA TRP A 500 22.46 -20.48 21.20
C TRP A 500 23.97 -20.62 21.28
N LEU A 501 24.69 -19.51 21.42
CA LEU A 501 26.15 -19.52 21.57
C LEU A 501 26.55 -20.22 22.87
N PHE A 502 25.89 -19.90 23.98
CA PHE A 502 26.12 -20.57 25.26
C PHE A 502 25.86 -22.07 25.16
N GLY A 503 24.76 -22.48 24.53
CA GLY A 503 24.43 -23.89 24.28
C GLY A 503 25.46 -24.59 23.41
N LEU A 504 25.92 -23.97 22.31
CA LEU A 504 26.94 -24.51 21.42
C LEU A 504 28.28 -24.70 22.14
N VAL A 505 28.69 -23.75 22.97
CA VAL A 505 29.93 -23.86 23.75
C VAL A 505 29.80 -24.93 24.83
N THR A 506 28.70 -24.93 25.59
CA THR A 506 28.50 -25.80 26.76
C THR A 506 28.23 -27.25 26.39
N PHE A 507 27.39 -27.50 25.39
CA PHE A 507 26.98 -28.85 25.00
C PHE A 507 27.66 -29.35 23.72
N GLY A 508 28.32 -28.47 22.96
CA GLY A 508 29.07 -28.84 21.75
C GLY A 508 30.58 -28.83 21.98
N LEU A 509 31.17 -27.63 22.04
CA LEU A 509 32.64 -27.47 22.01
C LEU A 509 33.34 -28.02 23.26
N LEU A 510 32.80 -27.76 24.45
CA LEU A 510 33.41 -28.21 25.71
C LEU A 510 33.48 -29.75 25.81
N PRO A 511 32.39 -30.52 25.59
CA PRO A 511 32.45 -31.97 25.58
C PRO A 511 33.43 -32.53 24.54
N ILE A 512 33.44 -31.96 23.33
CA ILE A 512 34.38 -32.38 22.28
C ILE A 512 35.82 -32.13 22.73
N ALA A 513 36.12 -30.95 23.26
CA ALA A 513 37.44 -30.61 23.77
C ALA A 513 37.86 -31.54 24.92
N SER A 514 36.96 -31.85 25.86
CA SER A 514 37.21 -32.80 26.95
C SER A 514 37.47 -34.21 26.43
N ILE A 515 36.73 -34.69 25.42
CA ILE A 515 36.96 -36.00 24.79
C ILE A 515 38.32 -36.02 24.07
N VAL A 516 38.65 -34.98 23.32
CA VAL A 516 39.94 -34.87 22.60
C VAL A 516 41.10 -34.80 23.59
N ALA A 517 41.00 -33.97 24.62
CA ALA A 517 42.00 -33.87 25.68
C ALA A 517 42.13 -35.19 26.46
N GLY A 518 41.02 -35.85 26.78
CA GLY A 518 41.02 -37.18 27.42
C GLY A 518 41.66 -38.25 26.54
N ARG A 519 41.38 -38.25 25.23
CA ARG A 519 42.02 -39.15 24.25
C ARG A 519 43.53 -38.90 24.14
N TRP A 520 43.93 -37.63 24.05
CA TRP A 520 45.34 -37.23 24.01
C TRP A 520 46.07 -37.60 25.31
N ALA A 521 45.48 -37.31 26.47
CA ALA A 521 46.04 -37.70 27.76
C ALA A 521 46.16 -39.22 27.90
N TRP A 522 45.21 -39.98 27.35
CA TRP A 522 45.26 -41.44 27.31
C TRP A 522 46.36 -41.98 26.39
N SER A 523 46.62 -41.35 25.23
CA SER A 523 47.75 -41.73 24.36
C SER A 523 49.09 -41.38 24.98
N GLU A 524 49.18 -40.25 25.68
CA GLU A 524 50.40 -39.77 26.35
C GLU A 524 50.56 -40.25 27.80
N ARG A 525 49.74 -41.22 28.23
CA ARG A 525 49.65 -41.64 29.64
C ARG A 525 50.98 -42.08 30.25
N ARG A 526 51.92 -42.61 29.45
CA ARG A 526 53.26 -43.01 29.92
C ARG A 526 54.16 -41.80 30.19
N ALA A 527 54.15 -40.80 29.30
CA ALA A 527 54.91 -39.57 29.48
C ALA A 527 54.36 -38.74 30.66
N LEU A 528 53.03 -38.66 30.77
CA LEU A 528 52.36 -38.02 31.91
C LEU A 528 52.67 -38.72 33.25
N ALA A 529 52.68 -40.06 33.29
CA ALA A 529 53.03 -40.81 34.50
C ALA A 529 54.48 -40.59 34.95
N GLN A 530 55.43 -40.46 34.02
CA GLN A 530 56.82 -40.12 34.33
C GLN A 530 56.95 -38.71 34.91
N LEU A 531 56.22 -37.73 34.35
CA LEU A 531 56.23 -36.35 34.81
C LEU A 531 55.65 -36.23 36.24
N VAL A 532 54.54 -36.91 36.53
CA VAL A 532 53.93 -36.95 37.87
C VAL A 532 54.81 -37.68 38.86
N GLY A 533 55.47 -38.77 38.46
CA GLY A 533 56.44 -39.49 39.28
C GLY A 533 57.66 -38.64 39.68
N ALA A 534 58.10 -37.74 38.80
CA ALA A 534 59.20 -36.80 39.09
C ALA A 534 58.80 -35.67 40.05
N LEU A 535 57.50 -35.38 40.22
CA LEU A 535 56.96 -34.32 41.07
C LEU A 535 56.43 -34.81 42.42
N ALA A 536 56.36 -36.13 42.65
CA ALA A 536 55.94 -36.68 43.94
C ALA A 536 57.04 -36.52 44.99
N PRO A 537 56.79 -35.90 46.16
CA PRO A 537 57.79 -35.77 47.20
C PRO A 537 58.17 -37.16 47.73
N HIS A 538 59.46 -37.47 47.73
CA HIS A 538 59.99 -38.70 48.31
C HIS A 538 59.55 -38.80 49.78
N ARG A 539 58.68 -39.77 50.11
CA ARG A 539 58.53 -40.19 51.51
C ARG A 539 59.83 -40.87 51.94
N ARG A 540 60.59 -40.15 52.76
CA ARG A 540 61.50 -40.69 53.77
C ARG A 540 61.21 -40.01 55.09
#